data_AF-A0A1M5L847-F1
#
_entry.id   AF-A0A1M5L847-F1
#
_cell.length_a   1.000
_cell.length_b   1.000
_cell.length_c   1.000
_cell.angle_alpha   90.00
_cell.angle_beta   90.00
_cell.angle_gamma   90.00
#
_symmetry.space_group_name_H-M   'P 1'
#
loop_
_entity.id
_entity.type
_entity.pdbx_description
1 polymer ?
#
loop_
_entity_poly.entity_id
_entity_poly.type
_entity_poly.pdbx_seq_one_letter_code
_entity_poly.pdbx_strand_id
1 'polypeptide(L)'
;MPKWLKAVLRFFVGEPIAQRPASRTSRPTGAASRQRSYPLIGLKEHAGEGRPERLHWKASHPSTIRRFKAEVTCSQGHGIALRDHTIEADGRVVPSIVCRTPGCDFHEIVRLEGWRAGRIPAAI
;
A
#
# COMPACT_ATOMS: atom_id res chain seq x y z
N MET A 1 51.00 27.59 26.95
CA MET A 1 51.60 27.53 25.59
C MET A 1 52.45 26.26 25.53
N PRO A 2 52.63 25.52 24.41
CA PRO A 2 52.29 25.82 23.02
C PRO A 2 51.77 24.62 22.18
N LYS A 3 51.44 24.92 20.91
CA LYS A 3 51.26 24.01 19.77
C LYS A 3 52.62 23.76 19.10
N TRP A 4 53.09 22.52 19.05
CA TRP A 4 54.15 21.98 18.16
C TRP A 4 54.18 20.46 18.47
N LEU A 5 54.22 19.46 17.58
CA LEU A 5 54.88 19.30 16.29
C LEU A 5 54.36 17.99 15.67
N LYS A 6 54.21 17.94 14.34
CA LYS A 6 53.77 16.78 13.54
C LYS A 6 54.87 15.71 13.44
N ALA A 7 54.52 14.42 13.49
CA ALA A 7 55.27 13.31 12.89
C ALA A 7 54.50 11.98 13.08
N VAL A 8 54.56 10.90 12.29
CA VAL A 8 55.14 10.53 10.99
C VAL A 8 54.66 9.07 10.73
N LEU A 9 54.39 8.73 9.46
CA LEU A 9 54.42 7.41 8.77
C LEU A 9 53.49 6.22 9.17
N ARG A 10 52.84 5.71 8.11
CA ARG A 10 52.30 4.36 7.94
C ARG A 10 53.44 3.34 7.79
N PHE A 11 53.32 2.14 8.37
CA PHE A 11 53.06 0.87 7.66
C PHE A 11 53.43 -0.40 8.47
N PHE A 12 52.55 -1.41 8.35
CA PHE A 12 52.71 -2.86 8.53
C PHE A 12 53.28 -3.42 9.85
N VAL A 13 52.42 -4.05 10.66
CA VAL A 13 52.45 -5.48 11.03
C VAL A 13 51.27 -5.79 11.98
N GLY A 14 50.42 -6.74 11.58
CA GLY A 14 49.67 -7.69 12.42
C GLY A 14 48.72 -7.20 13.51
N GLU A 15 47.42 -7.48 13.36
CA GLU A 15 46.68 -8.36 14.31
C GLU A 15 45.31 -8.77 13.71
N PRO A 16 44.90 -10.04 13.85
CA PRO A 16 43.65 -10.54 13.28
C PRO A 16 42.44 -10.00 14.04
N ILE A 17 41.45 -9.49 13.28
CA ILE A 17 40.15 -9.11 13.81
C ILE A 17 39.51 -10.36 14.43
N ALA A 18 39.58 -10.46 15.76
CA ALA A 18 38.82 -11.42 16.53
C ALA A 18 37.34 -11.23 16.18
N GLN A 19 36.79 -12.23 15.48
CA GLN A 19 35.39 -12.28 15.11
C GLN A 19 34.56 -12.41 16.39
N ARG A 20 34.02 -11.28 16.83
CA ARG A 20 33.01 -11.21 17.87
C ARG A 20 31.83 -12.10 17.43
N PRO A 21 31.44 -13.15 18.16
CA PRO A 21 30.34 -13.99 17.73
C PRO A 21 29.08 -13.13 17.69
N ALA A 22 28.51 -13.01 16.49
CA ALA A 22 27.20 -12.43 16.32
C ALA A 22 26.24 -13.28 17.17
N SER A 23 25.77 -12.70 18.28
CA SER A 23 24.64 -13.18 19.04
C SER A 23 23.45 -13.22 18.09
N ARG A 24 23.32 -14.35 17.40
CA ARG A 24 22.26 -14.66 16.46
C ARG A 24 21.02 -14.93 17.29
N THR A 25 20.41 -13.86 17.79
CA THR A 25 19.06 -13.91 18.33
C THR A 25 18.17 -14.27 17.15
N SER A 26 17.87 -15.56 17.03
CA SER A 26 16.90 -16.09 16.09
C SER A 26 15.57 -15.38 16.34
N ARG A 27 15.26 -14.41 15.47
CA ARG A 27 13.93 -13.83 15.36
C ARG A 27 12.99 -15.01 15.12
N PRO A 28 11.95 -15.23 15.94
CA PRO A 28 11.05 -16.36 15.73
C PRO A 28 10.35 -16.17 14.38
N THR A 29 10.80 -16.95 13.39
CA THR A 29 10.14 -17.18 12.10
C THR A 29 8.85 -17.96 12.38
N GLY A 30 7.84 -17.31 12.95
CA GLY A 30 6.69 -18.05 13.46
C GLY A 30 5.52 -17.26 14.01
N ALA A 31 5.59 -15.92 14.06
CA ALA A 31 4.36 -15.14 14.16
C ALA A 31 3.74 -15.10 12.77
N ALA A 32 3.11 -16.20 12.34
CA ALA A 32 2.11 -16.16 11.30
C ALA A 32 1.09 -15.10 11.75
N SER A 33 1.21 -13.90 11.19
CA SER A 33 0.16 -12.90 11.23
C SER A 33 -1.10 -13.67 10.87
N ARG A 34 -2.03 -13.79 11.82
CA ARG A 34 -3.40 -14.19 11.53
C ARG A 34 -3.94 -13.06 10.67
N GLN A 35 -3.61 -13.11 9.39
CA GLN A 35 -4.02 -12.15 8.39
C GLN A 35 -5.53 -12.25 8.44
N ARG A 36 -6.18 -11.24 9.04
CA ARG A 36 -7.64 -11.17 9.09
C ARG A 36 -8.10 -11.45 7.67
N SER A 37 -8.81 -12.56 7.50
CA SER A 37 -9.39 -12.90 6.20
C SER A 37 -10.54 -11.92 6.02
N TYR A 38 -10.23 -10.74 5.48
CA TYR A 38 -11.26 -9.80 5.09
C TYR A 38 -11.98 -10.44 3.90
N PRO A 39 -13.31 -10.60 3.97
CA PRO A 39 -14.07 -11.11 2.86
C PRO A 39 -13.85 -10.20 1.65
N LEU A 40 -13.69 -10.79 0.47
CA LEU A 40 -13.64 -10.03 -0.78
C LEU A 40 -15.06 -9.58 -1.11
N ILE A 41 -15.32 -8.27 -1.08
CA ILE A 41 -16.63 -7.70 -1.38
C ILE A 41 -16.69 -7.29 -2.85
N GLY A 42 -17.69 -7.77 -3.57
CA GLY A 42 -18.03 -7.27 -4.90
C GLY A 42 -18.77 -5.95 -4.82
N LEU A 43 -18.25 -4.91 -5.48
CA LEU A 43 -18.97 -3.65 -5.68
C LEU A 43 -19.58 -3.67 -7.07
N LYS A 44 -20.87 -3.34 -7.16
CA LYS A 44 -21.59 -3.25 -8.44
C LYS A 44 -21.25 -1.94 -9.15
N GLU A 45 -21.24 -1.97 -10.47
CA GLU A 45 -21.07 -0.75 -11.26
C GLU A 45 -22.31 0.15 -11.15
N HIS A 46 -22.09 1.43 -10.92
CA HIS A 46 -23.15 2.44 -10.91
C HIS A 46 -23.39 2.95 -12.34
N ALA A 47 -24.59 2.69 -12.86
CA ALA A 47 -25.00 3.06 -14.21
C ALA A 47 -25.49 4.51 -14.36
N GLY A 48 -25.69 5.23 -13.25
CA GLY A 48 -26.30 6.56 -13.23
C GLY A 48 -25.33 7.72 -13.44
N GLU A 49 -25.92 8.91 -13.63
CA GLU A 49 -25.20 10.18 -13.56
C GLU A 49 -24.84 10.51 -12.11
N GLY A 50 -23.75 11.28 -11.92
CA GLY A 50 -23.29 11.66 -10.58
C GLY A 50 -22.46 10.59 -9.86
N ARG A 51 -22.51 10.64 -8.52
CA ARG A 51 -21.70 9.80 -7.61
C ARG A 51 -22.32 8.41 -7.46
N PRO A 52 -21.51 7.33 -7.40
CA PRO A 52 -21.99 5.99 -7.12
C PRO A 52 -22.79 5.88 -5.80
N GLU A 53 -23.86 5.10 -5.83
CA GLU A 53 -24.64 4.73 -4.63
C GLU A 53 -23.80 3.91 -3.64
N ARG A 54 -24.32 3.68 -2.42
CA ARG A 54 -23.65 2.88 -1.39
C ARG A 54 -23.23 1.51 -1.94
N LEU A 55 -21.99 1.11 -1.67
CA LEU A 55 -21.41 -0.15 -2.13
C LEU A 55 -21.42 -0.33 -3.66
N HIS A 56 -21.36 0.78 -4.40
CA HIS A 56 -21.14 0.78 -5.84
C HIS A 56 -19.82 1.45 -6.19
N TRP A 57 -19.39 1.22 -7.43
CA TRP A 57 -18.24 1.89 -8.02
C TRP A 57 -18.61 2.54 -9.36
N LYS A 58 -17.82 3.53 -9.76
CA LYS A 58 -17.92 4.18 -11.07
C LYS A 58 -16.53 4.48 -11.61
N ALA A 59 -16.32 4.22 -12.89
CA ALA A 59 -15.06 4.59 -13.54
C ALA A 59 -14.84 6.10 -13.48
N SER A 60 -13.60 6.52 -13.24
CA SER A 60 -13.25 7.93 -13.41
C SER A 60 -13.31 8.32 -14.89
N HIS A 61 -13.44 9.62 -15.16
CA HIS A 61 -13.45 10.14 -16.53
C HIS A 61 -12.23 9.63 -17.33
N PRO A 62 -12.35 9.31 -18.64
CA PRO A 62 -11.24 8.76 -19.43
C PRO A 62 -9.95 9.57 -19.37
N SER A 63 -10.03 10.90 -19.29
CA SER A 63 -8.85 11.77 -19.17
C SER A 63 -8.12 11.67 -17.82
N THR A 64 -8.78 11.15 -16.77
CA THR A 64 -8.23 11.07 -15.41
C THR A 64 -8.16 9.65 -14.85
N ILE A 65 -8.59 8.64 -15.62
CA ILE A 65 -8.62 7.23 -15.21
C ILE A 65 -7.25 6.69 -14.78
N ARG A 66 -6.16 7.15 -15.39
CA ARG A 66 -4.81 6.72 -14.97
C ARG A 66 -4.46 7.18 -13.54
N ARG A 67 -5.00 8.34 -13.11
CA ARG A 67 -4.77 8.89 -11.78
C ARG A 67 -5.75 8.34 -10.76
N PHE A 68 -7.06 8.54 -10.98
CA PHE A 68 -8.10 8.22 -9.99
C PHE A 68 -8.75 6.86 -10.17
N LYS A 69 -8.75 6.34 -11.41
CA LYS A 69 -9.21 4.99 -11.80
C LYS A 69 -10.70 4.77 -11.64
N ALA A 70 -11.19 4.80 -10.40
CA ALA A 70 -12.59 4.71 -10.05
C ALA A 70 -12.89 5.50 -8.77
N GLU A 71 -14.14 5.92 -8.62
CA GLU A 71 -14.73 6.31 -7.34
C GLU A 71 -15.56 5.14 -6.83
N VAL A 72 -15.45 4.84 -5.54
CA VAL A 72 -16.31 3.88 -4.85
C VAL A 72 -17.03 4.55 -3.71
N THR A 73 -18.14 3.97 -3.26
CA THR A 73 -18.85 4.47 -2.09
C THR A 73 -18.90 3.39 -1.02
N CYS A 74 -18.50 3.73 0.21
CA CYS A 74 -18.52 2.79 1.33
C CYS A 74 -19.96 2.45 1.77
N SER A 75 -20.12 1.50 2.70
CA SER A 75 -21.42 1.13 3.28
C SER A 75 -22.17 2.32 3.90
N GLN A 76 -21.45 3.31 4.42
CA GLN A 76 -22.01 4.53 5.01
C GLN A 76 -22.28 5.65 3.99
N GLY A 77 -21.96 5.47 2.71
CA GLY A 77 -22.26 6.47 1.66
C GLY A 77 -21.14 7.48 1.37
N HIS A 78 -19.96 7.30 1.93
CA HIS A 78 -18.81 8.19 1.67
C HIS A 78 -18.09 7.79 0.39
N GLY A 79 -17.84 8.77 -0.49
CA GLY A 79 -17.07 8.58 -1.72
C GLY A 79 -15.56 8.47 -1.45
N ILE A 80 -14.92 7.54 -2.16
CA ILE A 80 -13.49 7.23 -2.02
C ILE A 80 -12.92 7.10 -3.44
N ALA A 81 -11.92 7.93 -3.76
CA ALA A 81 -11.16 7.81 -5.01
C ALA A 81 -10.02 6.79 -4.86
N LEU A 82 -9.83 5.91 -5.84
CA LEU A 82 -8.83 4.84 -5.80
C LEU A 82 -7.43 5.28 -6.28
N ARG A 83 -7.03 6.52 -6.00
CA ARG A 83 -5.79 7.10 -6.54
C ARG A 83 -4.54 6.26 -6.23
N ASP A 84 -4.44 5.83 -4.99
CA ASP A 84 -3.26 5.19 -4.43
C ASP A 84 -3.36 3.65 -4.46
N HIS A 85 -4.28 3.13 -5.29
CA HIS A 85 -4.58 1.70 -5.41
C HIS A 85 -4.19 1.17 -6.79
N THR A 86 -3.71 -0.06 -6.84
CA THR A 86 -3.67 -0.84 -8.07
C THR A 86 -5.04 -1.51 -8.27
N ILE A 87 -5.57 -1.43 -9.48
CA ILE A 87 -6.72 -2.24 -9.91
C ILE A 87 -6.17 -3.31 -10.84
N GLU A 88 -6.29 -4.57 -10.43
CA GLU A 88 -5.87 -5.71 -11.25
C GLU A 88 -6.82 -5.92 -12.44
N ALA A 89 -6.39 -6.71 -13.42
CA ALA A 89 -7.15 -6.93 -14.66
C ALA A 89 -8.56 -7.50 -14.41
N ASP A 90 -8.74 -8.22 -13.31
CA ASP A 90 -9.99 -8.84 -12.90
C ASP A 90 -10.87 -7.93 -12.02
N GLY A 91 -10.46 -6.67 -11.82
CA GLY A 91 -11.16 -5.68 -11.01
C GLY A 91 -10.81 -5.71 -9.52
N ARG A 92 -9.89 -6.58 -9.06
CA ARG A 92 -9.46 -6.58 -7.66
C ARG A 92 -8.68 -5.31 -7.32
N VAL A 93 -9.03 -4.67 -6.21
CA VAL A 93 -8.37 -3.46 -5.73
C VAL A 93 -7.32 -3.82 -4.66
N VAL A 94 -6.10 -3.29 -4.80
CA VAL A 94 -4.96 -3.54 -3.90
C VAL A 94 -4.26 -2.21 -3.58
N PRO A 95 -4.03 -1.85 -2.30
CA PRO A 95 -4.39 -2.58 -1.08
C PRO A 95 -5.89 -2.53 -0.77
N SER A 96 -6.30 -2.97 0.42
CA SER A 96 -7.66 -2.77 0.93
C SER A 96 -8.06 -1.29 0.93
N ILE A 97 -9.35 -1.02 0.81
CA ILE A 97 -9.91 0.33 0.89
C ILE A 97 -10.22 0.65 2.35
N VAL A 98 -9.79 1.83 2.81
CA VAL A 98 -10.13 2.38 4.13
C VAL A 98 -10.87 3.69 3.93
N CYS A 99 -12.08 3.79 4.47
CA CYS A 99 -12.79 5.06 4.51
C CYS A 99 -12.17 5.96 5.59
N ARG A 100 -11.84 7.20 5.24
CA ARG A 100 -11.20 8.16 6.15
C ARG A 100 -12.20 9.10 6.83
N THR A 101 -13.50 8.97 6.56
CA THR A 101 -14.51 9.78 7.22
C THR A 101 -14.53 9.45 8.72
N PRO A 102 -14.51 10.46 9.61
CA PRO A 102 -14.56 10.23 11.05
C PRO A 102 -15.75 9.35 11.45
N GLY A 103 -15.49 8.31 12.24
CA GLY A 103 -16.52 7.37 12.71
C GLY A 103 -16.98 6.32 11.68
N CYS A 104 -16.32 6.20 10.52
CA CYS A 104 -16.63 5.16 9.54
C CYS A 104 -15.62 4.01 9.61
N ASP A 105 -16.09 2.82 9.99
CA ASP A 105 -15.24 1.62 10.16
C ASP A 105 -15.05 0.82 8.86
N PHE A 106 -15.34 1.40 7.70
CA PHE A 106 -15.22 0.69 6.43
C PHE A 106 -13.76 0.43 6.09
N HIS A 107 -13.36 -0.84 6.19
CA HIS A 107 -12.03 -1.34 5.81
C HIS A 107 -12.17 -2.69 5.12
N GLU A 108 -12.18 -2.69 3.79
CA GLU A 108 -12.56 -3.87 3.00
C GLU A 108 -11.61 -4.16 1.85
N ILE A 109 -11.47 -5.43 1.50
CA ILE A 109 -10.87 -5.85 0.23
C ILE A 109 -12.00 -5.92 -0.78
N VAL A 110 -11.88 -5.19 -1.89
CA VAL A 110 -12.97 -5.09 -2.86
C VAL A 110 -12.59 -5.58 -4.25
N ARG A 111 -13.60 -6.02 -4.99
CA ARG A 111 -13.55 -6.26 -6.43
C ARG A 111 -14.57 -5.37 -7.13
N LEU A 112 -14.15 -4.66 -8.17
CA LEU A 112 -15.03 -3.86 -9.01
C LEU A 112 -15.70 -4.79 -10.04
N GLU A 113 -16.96 -5.15 -9.80
CA GLU A 113 -17.69 -6.02 -10.71
C GLU A 113 -17.83 -5.37 -12.09
N GLY A 114 -17.50 -6.10 -13.14
CA GLY A 114 -17.62 -5.59 -14.50
C GLY A 114 -16.45 -4.74 -14.99
N TRP A 115 -15.37 -4.58 -14.21
CA TRP A 115 -14.18 -3.81 -14.62
C TRP A 115 -13.62 -4.20 -16.01
N ARG A 116 -13.45 -3.22 -16.91
CA ARG A 116 -12.99 -3.43 -18.30
C ARG A 116 -11.72 -2.71 -18.71
N ALA A 117 -11.18 -1.79 -17.90
CA ALA A 117 -10.03 -0.98 -18.31
C ALA A 117 -8.67 -1.70 -18.17
N GLY A 118 -8.66 -2.99 -17.82
CA GLY A 118 -7.45 -3.78 -17.62
C GLY A 118 -6.69 -3.39 -16.35
N ARG A 119 -5.45 -3.86 -16.21
CA ARG A 119 -4.63 -3.55 -15.03
C ARG A 119 -4.19 -2.09 -15.03
N ILE A 120 -4.48 -1.35 -13.95
CA ILE A 120 -3.99 0.02 -13.75
C ILE A 120 -3.19 0.10 -12.43
N PRO A 121 -1.88 0.39 -12.47
CA PRO A 121 -1.06 0.51 -11.27
C PRO A 121 -1.40 1.76 -10.46
N ALA A 122 -1.08 1.74 -9.16
CA ALA A 122 -1.17 2.90 -8.29
C ALA A 122 -0.42 4.11 -8.90
N ALA A 123 -0.97 5.31 -8.71
CA ALA A 123 -0.30 6.53 -9.17
C ALA A 123 0.99 6.75 -8.35
N ILE A 124 2.08 7.09 -9.03
CA ILE A 124 3.35 7.53 -8.42
C ILE A 124 3.22 9.01 -8.03
#